data_AF-A0A352KJA8-F1
#
_entry.id   AF-A0A352KJA8-F1
#
_cell.length_a   1.000
_cell.length_b   1.000
_cell.length_c   1.000
_cell.angle_alpha   90.00
_cell.angle_beta   90.00
_cell.angle_gamma   90.00
#
_symmetry.space_group_name_H-M   'P 1'
#
loop_
_entity.id
_entity.type
_entity.pdbx_description
1 polymer ?
#
loop_
_entity_poly.entity_id
_entity_poly.type
_entity_poly.pdbx_seq_one_letter_code
_entity_poly.pdbx_strand_id
1 'polypeptide(L)'
;MQQYNSFKDWFIALDEDRMTLQEALSSLSTVGAGAKEIPFIIRLLENPCMARFRFKRFPGAVTLANHDAIHILLGRGLLPKDEAFTIGFTMGNTKEMLWIDEWLFSQIARIFYPKPYQFSRKDIDVFRAGVHLGRLSQCQRLDKINFKTHLTKPLSLIRKQLGLEIDLLRAYYRIEQQQFPECQESQRLISKASP
;
A
#
# COMPACT_ATOMS: atom_id res chain seq x y z
N MET A 1 -3.09 9.40 21.57
CA MET A 1 -2.79 8.29 20.63
C MET A 1 -4.10 7.63 20.27
N GLN A 2 -4.36 7.44 18.98
CA GLN A 2 -5.56 6.75 18.50
C GLN A 2 -5.45 5.26 18.86
N GLN A 3 -6.45 4.72 19.56
CA GLN A 3 -6.48 3.32 19.97
C GLN A 3 -7.18 2.50 18.88
N TYR A 4 -6.49 1.51 18.32
CA TYR A 4 -7.02 0.62 17.30
C TYR A 4 -7.40 -0.72 17.94
N ASN A 5 -8.63 -1.17 17.72
CA ASN A 5 -9.13 -2.42 18.30
C ASN A 5 -8.76 -3.65 17.46
N SER A 6 -8.45 -3.46 16.17
CA SER A 6 -8.10 -4.52 15.22
C SER A 6 -7.23 -3.98 14.09
N PHE A 7 -6.51 -4.86 13.41
CA PHE A 7 -5.78 -4.54 12.18
C PHE A 7 -6.70 -3.99 11.07
N LYS A 8 -7.97 -4.39 11.05
CA LYS A 8 -8.98 -3.90 10.10
C LYS A 8 -9.25 -2.40 10.27
N ASP A 9 -9.20 -1.94 11.51
CA ASP A 9 -9.46 -0.55 11.88
C ASP A 9 -8.20 0.32 11.82
N TRP A 10 -7.02 -0.31 11.75
CA TRP A 10 -5.77 0.43 11.65
C TRP A 10 -5.64 1.16 10.32
N PHE A 11 -5.33 2.44 10.41
CA PHE A 11 -5.18 3.34 9.28
C PHE A 11 -4.50 4.63 9.72
N ILE A 12 -3.49 5.05 8.98
CA ILE A 12 -2.93 6.41 9.10
C ILE A 12 -3.37 7.19 7.87
N ALA A 13 -4.10 8.28 8.08
CA ALA A 13 -4.63 9.09 6.99
C ALA A 13 -3.52 9.74 6.16
N LEU A 14 -3.80 9.97 4.88
CA LEU A 14 -2.90 10.73 4.00
C LEU A 14 -2.65 12.15 4.52
N ASP A 15 -3.64 12.75 5.20
CA ASP A 15 -3.56 14.09 5.79
C ASP A 15 -2.86 14.11 7.17
N GLU A 16 -2.47 12.97 7.73
CA GLU A 16 -1.67 12.95 8.96
C GLU A 16 -0.22 13.30 8.62
N ASP A 17 0.17 14.52 8.98
CA ASP A 17 1.44 15.12 8.57
C ASP A 17 2.48 15.21 9.70
N ARG A 18 2.05 15.13 10.96
CA ARG A 18 2.87 15.46 12.13
C ARG A 18 3.52 14.23 12.74
N MET A 19 2.81 13.11 12.73
CA MET A 19 3.33 11.84 13.25
C MET A 19 4.66 11.53 12.57
N THR A 20 5.61 11.01 13.34
CA THR A 20 6.86 10.49 12.79
C THR A 20 6.64 9.11 12.18
N LEU A 21 7.49 8.71 11.24
CA LEU A 21 7.40 7.36 10.68
C LEU A 21 7.56 6.27 11.76
N GLN A 22 8.40 6.51 12.77
CA GLN A 22 8.58 5.60 13.90
C GLN A 22 7.29 5.44 14.71
N GLU A 23 6.61 6.53 15.07
CA GLU A 23 5.35 6.47 15.81
C GLU A 23 4.26 5.74 15.02
N ALA A 24 4.18 6.00 13.70
CA ALA A 24 3.24 5.32 12.83
C ALA A 24 3.51 3.81 12.75
N LEU A 25 4.77 3.41 12.54
CA LEU A 25 5.19 1.99 12.55
C LEU A 25 4.96 1.33 13.92
N SER A 26 5.24 2.04 15.02
CA SER A 26 4.94 1.55 16.36
C SER A 26 3.45 1.33 16.53
N SER A 27 2.59 2.23 16.07
CA SER A 27 1.13 2.03 16.10
C SER A 27 0.70 0.79 15.32
N LEU A 28 1.30 0.53 14.16
CA LEU A 28 1.03 -0.68 13.36
C LEU A 28 1.43 -1.95 14.13
N SER A 29 2.58 -1.93 14.80
CA SER A 29 3.05 -3.08 15.57
C SER A 29 2.10 -3.47 16.72
N THR A 30 1.38 -2.49 17.30
CA THR A 30 0.42 -2.75 18.37
C THR A 30 -0.80 -3.55 17.91
N VAL A 31 -1.24 -3.37 16.65
CA VAL A 31 -2.34 -4.16 16.07
C VAL A 31 -1.86 -5.47 15.44
N GLY A 32 -0.62 -5.52 14.96
CA GLY A 32 0.00 -6.71 14.38
C GLY A 32 0.34 -7.78 15.41
N ALA A 33 0.73 -7.39 16.63
CA ALA A 33 1.05 -8.33 17.71
C ALA A 33 -0.16 -9.16 18.20
N GLY A 34 -1.39 -8.70 17.93
CA GLY A 34 -2.64 -9.43 18.26
C GLY A 34 -3.22 -10.26 17.11
N ALA A 35 -2.77 -10.05 15.87
CA ALA A 35 -3.31 -10.71 14.70
C ALA A 35 -2.39 -11.87 14.27
N LYS A 36 -2.85 -13.12 14.42
CA LYS A 36 -2.26 -14.31 13.76
C LYS A 36 -2.33 -14.25 12.21
N GLU A 37 -2.67 -13.10 11.65
CA GLU A 37 -2.85 -12.85 10.23
C GLU A 37 -1.56 -12.24 9.68
N ILE A 38 -0.72 -13.11 9.13
CA ILE A 38 0.52 -12.79 8.43
C ILE A 38 0.20 -11.79 7.30
N PRO A 39 0.85 -10.61 7.24
CA PRO A 39 0.63 -9.62 6.18
C PRO A 39 0.70 -10.22 4.78
N PHE A 40 -0.12 -9.70 3.85
CA PHE A 40 -0.21 -10.18 2.47
C PHE A 40 1.18 -10.32 1.82
N ILE A 41 2.07 -9.35 2.05
CA ILE A 41 3.44 -9.36 1.53
C ILE A 41 4.26 -10.56 2.03
N ILE A 42 4.09 -10.98 3.29
CA ILE A 42 4.81 -12.16 3.80
C ILE A 42 4.27 -13.43 3.14
N ARG A 43 2.94 -13.56 2.94
CA ARG A 43 2.38 -14.71 2.20
C ARG A 43 2.81 -14.73 0.73
N LEU A 44 2.93 -13.56 0.10
CA LEU A 44 3.53 -13.40 -1.22
C LEU A 44 5.00 -13.86 -1.23
N LEU A 45 5.78 -13.57 -0.18
CA LEU A 45 7.17 -14.00 -0.02
C LEU A 45 7.31 -15.50 0.25
N GLU A 46 6.39 -16.08 1.03
CA GLU A 46 6.38 -17.50 1.40
C GLU A 46 5.92 -18.42 0.26
N ASN A 47 5.15 -17.93 -0.72
CA ASN A 47 4.62 -18.75 -1.79
C ASN A 47 5.75 -19.20 -2.76
N PRO A 48 6.05 -20.51 -2.88
CA PRO A 48 7.15 -21.01 -3.70
C PRO A 48 7.01 -20.69 -5.19
N CYS A 49 5.77 -20.64 -5.70
CA CYS A 49 5.48 -20.24 -7.07
C CYS A 49 5.93 -18.80 -7.29
N MET A 50 5.58 -17.89 -6.37
CA MET A 50 5.95 -16.48 -6.43
C MET A 50 7.43 -16.23 -6.17
N ALA A 51 8.08 -16.99 -5.29
CA ALA A 51 9.51 -16.84 -5.01
C ALA A 51 10.35 -16.89 -6.32
N ARG A 52 10.02 -17.81 -7.25
CA ARG A 52 10.72 -17.92 -8.54
C ARG A 52 10.48 -16.71 -9.46
N PHE A 53 9.26 -16.17 -9.49
CA PHE A 53 8.91 -15.02 -10.32
C PHE A 53 9.36 -13.67 -9.73
N ARG A 54 9.39 -13.56 -8.40
CA ARG A 54 9.78 -12.35 -7.66
C ARG A 54 11.23 -11.94 -7.91
N PHE A 55 12.16 -12.89 -7.96
CA PHE A 55 13.58 -12.60 -8.18
C PHE A 55 13.95 -12.38 -9.66
N LYS A 56 13.05 -12.68 -10.60
CA LYS A 56 13.36 -12.63 -12.04
C LYS A 56 12.43 -11.73 -12.86
N ARG A 57 11.27 -11.32 -12.35
CA ARG A 57 10.21 -10.74 -13.20
C ARG A 57 9.35 -9.63 -12.60
N PHE A 58 9.12 -9.59 -11.28
CA PHE A 58 8.30 -8.52 -10.69
C PHE A 58 9.16 -7.44 -10.03
N PRO A 59 9.21 -6.21 -10.57
CA PRO A 59 9.93 -5.11 -9.95
C PRO A 59 9.21 -4.65 -8.67
N GLY A 60 9.88 -3.89 -7.80
CA GLY A 60 9.26 -3.31 -6.61
C GLY A 60 9.31 -4.17 -5.35
N ALA A 61 10.13 -5.23 -5.34
CA ALA A 61 10.34 -6.06 -4.16
C ALA A 61 10.97 -5.25 -3.00
N VAL A 62 10.28 -5.19 -1.87
CA VAL A 62 10.72 -4.48 -0.65
C VAL A 62 10.72 -5.42 0.56
N THR A 63 11.42 -5.01 1.63
CA THR A 63 11.31 -5.67 2.94
C THR A 63 9.95 -5.38 3.57
N LEU A 64 9.51 -6.20 4.53
CA LEU A 64 8.27 -5.96 5.28
C LEU A 64 8.23 -4.57 5.91
N ALA A 65 9.33 -4.15 6.57
CA ALA A 65 9.41 -2.83 7.19
C ALA A 65 9.28 -1.68 6.17
N ASN A 66 9.88 -1.84 4.97
CA ASN A 66 9.74 -0.84 3.92
C ASN A 66 8.32 -0.82 3.34
N HIS A 67 7.69 -1.99 3.21
CA HIS A 67 6.30 -2.11 2.75
C HIS A 67 5.32 -1.40 3.70
N ASP A 68 5.48 -1.63 5.02
CA ASP A 68 4.68 -0.97 6.05
C ASP A 68 4.87 0.56 6.02
N ALA A 69 6.12 1.01 5.80
CA ALA A 69 6.40 2.44 5.63
C ALA A 69 5.71 3.02 4.38
N ILE A 70 5.65 2.27 3.27
CA ILE A 70 4.96 2.70 2.06
C ILE A 70 3.45 2.84 2.30
N HIS A 71 2.82 1.88 3.00
CA HIS A 71 1.41 1.99 3.41
C HIS A 71 1.14 3.29 4.16
N ILE A 72 1.97 3.59 5.17
CA ILE A 72 1.86 4.81 5.97
C ILE A 72 2.01 6.08 5.11
N LEU A 73 2.99 6.10 4.20
CA LEU A 73 3.26 7.27 3.37
C LEU A 73 2.19 7.51 2.31
N LEU A 74 1.64 6.44 1.74
CA LEU A 74 0.51 6.50 0.82
C LEU A 74 -0.81 6.77 1.56
N GLY A 75 -0.85 6.68 2.89
CA GLY A 75 -2.08 6.82 3.66
C GLY A 75 -3.04 5.67 3.38
N ARG A 76 -2.54 4.43 3.49
CA ARG A 76 -3.26 3.17 3.26
C ARG A 76 -3.24 2.30 4.51
N GLY A 77 -4.34 1.57 4.72
CA GLY A 77 -4.46 0.59 5.80
C GLY A 77 -3.99 -0.80 5.39
N LEU A 78 -4.58 -1.85 5.98
CA LEU A 78 -4.17 -3.25 5.74
C LEU A 78 -5.27 -4.12 5.11
N LEU A 79 -6.37 -3.52 4.65
CA LEU A 79 -7.46 -4.26 4.02
C LEU A 79 -7.12 -4.59 2.55
N PRO A 80 -7.82 -5.53 1.90
CA PRO A 80 -7.42 -6.03 0.57
C PRO A 80 -7.20 -4.95 -0.49
N LYS A 81 -8.00 -3.87 -0.53
CA LYS A 81 -7.77 -2.75 -1.48
C LYS A 81 -6.59 -1.88 -1.12
N ASP A 82 -6.32 -1.71 0.17
CA ASP A 82 -5.13 -1.00 0.62
C ASP A 82 -3.87 -1.73 0.16
N GLU A 83 -3.83 -3.05 0.37
CA GLU A 83 -2.73 -3.91 -0.09
C GLU A 83 -2.60 -3.89 -1.61
N ALA A 84 -3.71 -4.03 -2.33
CA ALA A 84 -3.74 -3.95 -3.78
C ALA A 84 -3.16 -2.63 -4.30
N PHE A 85 -3.57 -1.51 -3.72
CA PHE A 85 -3.07 -0.20 -4.12
C PHE A 85 -1.58 -0.03 -3.80
N THR A 86 -1.16 -0.34 -2.57
CA THR A 86 0.23 -0.17 -2.12
C THR A 86 1.19 -0.98 -2.98
N ILE A 87 0.85 -2.24 -3.28
CA ILE A 87 1.65 -3.10 -4.15
C ILE A 87 1.66 -2.54 -5.57
N GLY A 88 0.48 -2.21 -6.12
CA GLY A 88 0.35 -1.66 -7.46
C GLY A 88 1.19 -0.40 -7.63
N PHE A 89 1.04 0.57 -6.73
CA PHE A 89 1.79 1.83 -6.75
C PHE A 89 3.29 1.58 -6.67
N THR A 90 3.74 0.72 -5.75
CA THR A 90 5.18 0.39 -5.59
C THR A 90 5.75 -0.24 -6.86
N MET A 91 5.04 -1.20 -7.46
CA MET A 91 5.49 -1.84 -8.70
C MET A 91 5.48 -0.86 -9.87
N GLY A 92 4.44 -0.04 -10.00
CA GLY A 92 4.32 0.96 -11.06
C GLY A 92 5.39 2.07 -10.96
N ASN A 93 5.72 2.48 -9.74
CA ASN A 93 6.72 3.52 -9.46
C ASN A 93 8.14 3.12 -9.88
N THR A 94 8.42 1.82 -10.01
CA THR A 94 9.70 1.36 -10.57
C THR A 94 9.92 1.74 -12.04
N LYS A 95 8.84 2.02 -12.78
CA LYS A 95 8.83 2.21 -14.25
C LYS A 95 9.27 1.00 -15.07
N GLU A 96 9.55 -0.13 -14.42
CA GLU A 96 10.02 -1.37 -15.06
C GLU A 96 8.87 -2.35 -15.33
N MET A 97 7.67 -2.06 -14.79
CA MET A 97 6.54 -2.97 -14.86
C MET A 97 5.91 -3.00 -16.26
N LEU A 98 6.09 -4.11 -16.97
CA LEU A 98 5.44 -4.37 -18.25
C LEU A 98 3.96 -4.75 -18.05
N TRP A 99 3.14 -4.55 -19.08
CA TRP A 99 1.72 -4.94 -19.05
C TRP A 99 1.55 -6.46 -18.83
N ILE A 100 2.42 -7.29 -19.41
CA ILE A 100 2.36 -8.75 -19.22
C ILE A 100 2.58 -9.13 -17.75
N ASP A 101 3.46 -8.40 -17.05
CA ASP A 101 3.74 -8.65 -15.64
C ASP A 101 2.58 -8.20 -14.76
N GLU A 102 1.94 -7.07 -15.09
CA GLU A 102 0.71 -6.62 -14.45
C GLU A 102 -0.44 -7.63 -14.61
N TRP A 103 -0.63 -8.17 -15.82
CA TRP A 103 -1.62 -9.20 -16.08
C TRP A 103 -1.32 -10.49 -15.32
N LEU A 104 -0.06 -10.95 -15.34
CA LEU A 104 0.36 -12.18 -14.67
C LEU A 104 0.17 -12.07 -13.15
N PHE A 105 0.60 -10.95 -12.55
CA PHE A 105 0.38 -10.69 -11.13
C PHE A 105 -1.12 -10.72 -10.79
N SER A 106 -1.96 -10.10 -11.64
CA SER A 106 -3.40 -10.08 -11.44
C SER A 106 -4.02 -11.49 -11.45
N GLN A 107 -3.53 -12.40 -12.31
CA GLN A 107 -4.00 -13.78 -12.32
C GLN A 107 -3.55 -14.52 -11.07
N ILE A 108 -2.30 -14.33 -10.65
CA ILE A 108 -1.74 -15.02 -9.48
C ILE A 108 -2.48 -14.57 -8.21
N ALA A 109 -2.55 -13.26 -7.97
CA ALA A 109 -3.24 -12.65 -6.82
C ALA A 109 -4.70 -13.13 -6.67
N ARG A 110 -5.36 -13.43 -7.80
CA ARG A 110 -6.75 -13.89 -7.83
C ARG A 110 -6.92 -15.40 -7.69
N ILE A 111 -5.99 -16.24 -8.17
CA ILE A 111 -6.24 -17.69 -8.30
C ILE A 111 -5.43 -18.50 -7.28
N PHE A 112 -4.17 -18.12 -7.06
CA PHE A 112 -3.22 -18.95 -6.32
C PHE A 112 -3.02 -18.51 -4.86
N TYR A 113 -3.72 -17.46 -4.43
CA TYR A 113 -3.62 -16.97 -3.06
C TYR A 113 -4.62 -17.64 -2.11
N PRO A 114 -4.19 -18.00 -0.89
CA PRO A 114 -5.08 -18.53 0.11
C PRO A 114 -6.07 -17.46 0.57
N LYS A 115 -7.34 -17.83 0.71
CA LYS A 115 -8.32 -17.00 1.44
C LYS A 115 -7.85 -16.81 2.89
N PRO A 116 -8.03 -15.62 3.52
CA PRO A 116 -8.80 -14.45 3.07
C PRO A 116 -8.04 -13.45 2.17
N TYR A 117 -6.77 -13.69 1.84
CA TYR A 117 -5.88 -12.73 1.18
C TYR A 117 -5.99 -12.72 -0.36
N GLN A 118 -6.89 -13.52 -0.90
CA GLN A 118 -7.12 -13.65 -2.34
C GLN A 118 -7.82 -12.39 -2.88
N PHE A 119 -7.22 -11.75 -3.89
CA PHE A 119 -7.81 -10.55 -4.48
C PHE A 119 -9.09 -10.86 -5.25
N SER A 120 -10.13 -10.10 -4.96
CA SER A 120 -11.34 -10.05 -5.77
C SER A 120 -11.09 -9.25 -7.07
N ARG A 121 -12.04 -9.30 -8.01
CA ARG A 121 -11.96 -8.47 -9.23
C ARG A 121 -11.86 -6.97 -8.89
N LYS A 122 -12.58 -6.52 -7.86
CA LYS A 122 -12.56 -5.12 -7.41
C LYS A 122 -11.19 -4.73 -6.83
N ASP A 123 -10.51 -5.66 -6.17
CA ASP A 123 -9.16 -5.38 -5.65
C ASP A 123 -8.14 -5.31 -6.79
N ILE A 124 -8.31 -6.12 -7.84
CA ILE A 124 -7.51 -6.02 -9.07
C ILE A 124 -7.68 -4.66 -9.76
N ASP A 125 -8.89 -4.09 -9.77
CA ASP A 125 -9.11 -2.75 -10.34
C ASP A 125 -8.33 -1.68 -9.58
N VAL A 126 -8.33 -1.74 -8.24
CA VAL A 126 -7.53 -0.85 -7.37
C VAL A 126 -6.03 -1.07 -7.58
N PHE A 127 -5.58 -2.32 -7.71
CA PHE A 127 -4.19 -2.65 -8.01
C PHE A 127 -3.73 -2.01 -9.33
N ARG A 128 -4.50 -2.16 -10.41
CA ARG A 128 -4.17 -1.59 -11.73
C ARG A 128 -4.14 -0.07 -11.70
N ALA A 129 -5.07 0.54 -10.98
CA ALA A 129 -5.07 1.98 -10.78
C ALA A 129 -3.84 2.43 -9.99
N GLY A 130 -3.46 1.69 -8.94
CA GLY A 130 -2.20 1.89 -8.22
C GLY A 130 -0.98 1.81 -9.14
N VAL A 131 -0.88 0.77 -9.99
CA VAL A 131 0.19 0.64 -10.99
C VAL A 131 0.24 1.85 -11.92
N HIS A 132 -0.92 2.27 -12.44
CA HIS A 132 -0.98 3.43 -13.32
C HIS A 132 -0.53 4.72 -12.62
N LEU A 133 -1.03 4.98 -11.40
CA LEU A 133 -0.60 6.13 -10.61
C LEU A 133 0.89 6.11 -10.30
N GLY A 134 1.43 4.94 -9.90
CA GLY A 134 2.86 4.77 -9.67
C GLY A 134 3.68 5.03 -10.94
N ARG A 135 3.19 4.61 -12.11
CA ARG A 135 3.82 4.90 -13.42
C ARG A 135 3.76 6.39 -13.80
N LEU A 136 2.76 7.15 -13.35
CA LEU A 136 2.68 8.60 -13.59
C LEU A 136 3.51 9.42 -12.58
N SER A 137 3.52 9.01 -11.31
CA SER A 137 4.21 9.70 -10.22
C SER A 137 5.70 9.86 -10.51
N GLN A 138 6.23 11.06 -10.30
CA GLN A 138 7.64 11.39 -10.43
C GLN A 138 8.39 11.24 -9.08
N CYS A 139 7.74 10.67 -8.07
CA CYS A 139 8.37 10.43 -6.79
C CYS A 139 9.55 9.45 -6.92
N GLN A 140 10.49 9.56 -5.98
CA GLN A 140 11.61 8.64 -5.89
C GLN A 140 11.13 7.19 -5.82
N ARG A 141 11.95 6.30 -6.36
CA ARG A 141 11.70 4.85 -6.37
C ARG A 141 11.56 4.29 -4.96
N LEU A 142 10.33 4.03 -4.54
CA LEU A 142 10.01 3.56 -3.19
C LEU A 142 10.68 2.22 -2.86
N ASP A 143 10.94 1.40 -3.88
CA ASP A 143 11.63 0.12 -3.75
C ASP A 143 13.13 0.24 -3.41
N LYS A 144 13.71 1.43 -3.55
CA LYS A 144 15.12 1.72 -3.27
C LYS A 144 15.36 2.54 -2.01
N ILE A 145 14.30 3.03 -1.37
CA ILE A 145 14.42 3.90 -0.20
C ILE A 145 14.81 3.09 1.04
N ASN A 146 15.80 3.59 1.78
CA ASN A 146 16.12 3.10 3.12
C ASN A 146 15.33 3.89 4.16
N PHE A 147 14.12 3.45 4.48
CA PHE A 147 13.24 4.15 5.43
C PHE A 147 13.79 4.23 6.87
N LYS A 148 14.81 3.43 7.23
CA LYS A 148 15.46 3.53 8.54
C LYS A 148 16.05 4.90 8.81
N THR A 149 16.49 5.62 7.77
CA THR A 149 17.04 6.98 7.90
C THR A 149 15.96 8.06 8.03
N HIS A 150 14.68 7.69 7.97
CA HIS A 150 13.53 8.58 8.02
C HIS A 150 12.66 8.38 9.26
N LEU A 151 12.99 7.43 10.16
CA LEU A 151 12.16 7.04 11.29
C LEU A 151 11.70 8.22 12.17
N THR A 152 12.59 9.14 12.48
CA THR A 152 12.29 10.30 13.35
C THR A 152 11.69 11.48 12.61
N LYS A 153 11.55 11.41 11.28
CA LYS A 153 11.01 12.51 10.48
C LYS A 153 9.48 12.48 10.47
N PRO A 154 8.82 13.65 10.49
CA PRO A 154 7.38 13.74 10.25
C PRO A 154 7.00 13.18 8.86
N LEU A 155 5.82 12.56 8.76
CA LEU A 155 5.33 11.97 7.50
C LEU A 155 5.27 13.00 6.36
N SER A 156 4.83 14.22 6.64
CA SER A 156 4.81 15.33 5.68
C SER A 156 6.18 15.60 5.05
N LEU A 157 7.22 15.63 5.89
CA LEU A 157 8.60 15.87 5.44
C LEU A 157 9.09 14.71 4.56
N ILE A 158 8.78 13.47 4.92
CA ILE A 158 9.18 12.30 4.13
C ILE A 158 8.47 12.32 2.77
N ARG A 159 7.14 12.51 2.75
CA ARG A 159 6.36 12.63 1.52
C ARG A 159 6.92 13.70 0.59
N LYS A 160 7.23 14.88 1.13
CA LYS A 160 7.86 15.97 0.39
C LYS A 160 9.26 15.61 -0.13
N GLN A 161 10.11 14.99 0.69
CA GLN A 161 11.47 14.58 0.31
C GLN A 161 11.46 13.54 -0.82
N LEU A 162 10.50 12.61 -0.77
CA LEU A 162 10.34 11.60 -1.81
C LEU A 162 9.66 12.15 -3.06
N GLY A 163 9.06 13.33 -3.00
CA GLY A 163 8.31 13.91 -4.12
C GLY A 163 6.96 13.24 -4.35
N LEU A 164 6.34 12.68 -3.30
CA LEU A 164 5.00 12.11 -3.40
C LEU A 164 3.97 13.21 -3.70
N GLU A 165 3.26 13.07 -4.81
CA GLU A 165 2.24 14.02 -5.24
C GLU A 165 0.91 13.78 -4.49
N ILE A 166 0.77 14.40 -3.33
CA ILE A 166 -0.39 14.22 -2.44
C ILE A 166 -1.71 14.54 -3.14
N ASP A 167 -1.73 15.57 -4.00
CA ASP A 167 -2.95 15.93 -4.72
C ASP A 167 -3.34 14.90 -5.81
N LEU A 168 -2.36 14.23 -6.42
CA LEU A 168 -2.61 13.09 -7.32
C LEU A 168 -3.23 11.92 -6.56
N LEU A 169 -2.66 11.57 -5.40
CA LEU A 169 -3.20 10.53 -4.53
C LEU A 169 -4.62 10.87 -4.08
N ARG A 170 -4.85 12.10 -3.60
CA ARG A 170 -6.19 12.57 -3.22
C ARG A 170 -7.18 12.52 -4.38
N ALA A 171 -6.80 12.94 -5.59
CA ALA A 171 -7.70 12.88 -6.74
C ALA A 171 -8.16 11.44 -7.02
N TYR A 172 -7.23 10.47 -6.97
CA TYR A 172 -7.56 9.07 -7.13
C TYR A 172 -8.40 8.51 -5.97
N TYR A 173 -8.09 8.87 -4.72
CA TYR A 173 -8.86 8.40 -3.57
C TYR A 173 -10.32 8.85 -3.62
N ARG A 174 -10.63 10.02 -4.21
CA ARG A 174 -12.02 10.45 -4.45
C ARG A 174 -12.73 9.54 -5.45
N ILE A 175 -12.05 9.16 -6.52
CA ILE A 175 -12.58 8.25 -7.55
C ILE A 175 -12.84 6.87 -6.93
N GLU A 176 -11.88 6.35 -6.16
CA GLU A 176 -12.02 5.05 -5.48
C GLU A 176 -13.20 5.06 -4.48
N GLN A 177 -13.36 6.14 -3.71
CA GLN A 177 -14.48 6.32 -2.79
C GLN A 177 -15.84 6.27 -3.50
N GLN A 178 -15.96 6.91 -4.68
CA GLN A 178 -17.19 6.88 -5.49
C GLN A 178 -17.45 5.50 -6.10
N GLN A 179 -16.38 4.81 -6.52
CA GLN A 179 -16.48 3.49 -7.15
C GLN A 179 -16.85 2.39 -6.14
N PHE A 180 -16.45 2.54 -4.87
CA PHE A 180 -16.65 1.54 -3.82
C PHE A 180 -17.34 2.12 -2.57
N PRO A 181 -18.62 2.52 -2.66
CA PRO A 181 -19.37 3.13 -1.55
C PRO A 181 -19.51 2.22 -0.32
N GLU A 182 -19.57 0.91 -0.53
CA GLU A 182 -19.78 -0.11 0.52
C GLU A 182 -18.48 -0.58 1.19
N CYS A 183 -17.31 -0.11 0.73
CA CYS A 183 -16.01 -0.58 1.22
C CYS A 183 -15.41 0.41 2.21
N GLN A 184 -15.31 0.02 3.49
CA GLN A 184 -14.76 0.86 4.56
C GLN A 184 -13.37 1.40 4.22
N GLU A 185 -12.50 0.56 3.65
CA GLU A 185 -11.14 0.93 3.29
C GLU A 185 -11.06 2.01 2.22
N SER A 186 -12.03 2.07 1.29
CA SER A 186 -12.12 3.12 0.29
C SER A 186 -12.80 4.38 0.86
N GLN A 187 -13.78 4.22 1.75
CA GLN A 187 -14.51 5.35 2.35
C GLN A 187 -13.65 6.18 3.32
N ARG A 188 -12.66 5.57 3.98
CA ARG A 188 -11.80 6.25 4.98
C ARG A 188 -10.65 7.08 4.39
N LEU A 189 -10.35 6.95 3.09
CA LEU A 189 -9.14 7.50 2.48
C LEU A 189 -9.08 9.03 2.46
N ILE A 190 -10.24 9.67 2.36
CA ILE A 190 -10.37 11.13 2.39
C ILE A 190 -11.47 11.46 3.38
N SER A 191 -11.17 12.38 4.29
CA SER A 191 -12.18 13.08 5.07
C SER A 191 -13.26 13.57 4.11
N LYS A 192 -14.53 13.24 4.36
CA LYS A 192 -15.63 13.85 3.62
C LYS A 192 -15.43 15.35 3.70
N ALA A 193 -15.19 16.00 2.58
CA ALA A 193 -15.16 17.46 2.55
C ALA A 193 -16.45 17.93 3.20
N SER A 194 -16.34 18.71 4.27
CA SER A 194 -17.49 19.48 4.72
C SER A 194 -17.95 20.30 3.51
N PRO A 195 -19.24 20.23 3.15
CA PRO A 195 -19.78 20.97 2.00
C PRO A 195 -19.51 22.48 2.12
#